data_AF-A0A1Q4DY70-F1
#
_entry.id   AF-A0A1Q4DY70-F1
#
_cell.length_a   1.000
_cell.length_b   1.000
_cell.length_c   1.000
_cell.angle_alpha   90.00
_cell.angle_beta   90.00
_cell.angle_gamma   90.00
#
_symmetry.space_group_name_H-M   'P 1'
#
loop_
_entity.id
_entity.type
_entity.pdbx_description
1 polymer ?
#
loop_
_entity_poly.entity_id
_entity_poly.type
_entity_poly.pdbx_seq_one_letter_code
_entity_poly.pdbx_strand_id
1 'polypeptide(L)'
;MRSFLLPILAFLASAAPASALAQAAPAGECAVSVRFGSYAMGIDGPAFERVRALLARDRGVRAVDEQHWGREGETTLCVRTRRAGDARRLFGRVKAALPAKPRGPITVETRGGLRFEAPRQRNG
;
A
#
# COMPACT_ATOMS: atom_id res chain seq x y z
N MET A 1 -61.51 25.62 -26.99
CA MET A 1 -60.59 26.54 -26.29
C MET A 1 -59.60 25.68 -25.51
N ARG A 2 -58.30 25.90 -25.76
CA ARG A 2 -57.12 25.73 -24.88
C ARG A 2 -56.97 24.47 -24.01
N SER A 3 -55.89 23.73 -24.33
CA SER A 3 -54.84 23.15 -23.44
C SER A 3 -55.28 22.40 -22.17
N PHE A 4 -54.72 21.25 -21.81
CA PHE A 4 -53.31 21.07 -21.45
C PHE A 4 -52.85 19.62 -21.72
N LEU A 5 -51.89 19.46 -22.62
CA LEU A 5 -51.04 18.27 -22.68
C LEU A 5 -49.92 18.46 -21.65
N LEU A 6 -49.89 17.61 -20.63
CA LEU A 6 -48.78 17.46 -19.69
C LEU A 6 -47.84 16.37 -20.23
N PRO A 7 -46.61 16.68 -20.69
CA PRO A 7 -45.62 15.65 -20.91
C PRO A 7 -44.94 15.36 -19.57
N ILE A 8 -45.20 14.17 -19.03
CA ILE A 8 -44.44 13.62 -17.90
C ILE A 8 -43.06 13.24 -18.46
N LEU A 9 -42.09 14.14 -18.33
CA LEU A 9 -40.67 13.83 -18.55
C LEU A 9 -40.17 13.02 -17.35
N ALA A 10 -40.17 11.69 -17.50
CA ALA A 10 -39.48 10.80 -16.58
C ALA A 10 -37.97 10.91 -16.80
N PHE A 11 -37.31 11.75 -15.99
CA PHE A 11 -35.85 11.84 -15.95
C PHE A 11 -35.31 10.64 -15.14
N LEU A 12 -35.01 9.54 -15.82
CA LEU A 12 -34.24 8.41 -15.28
C LEU A 12 -32.77 8.84 -15.14
N ALA A 13 -32.43 9.52 -14.04
CA ALA A 13 -31.05 9.75 -13.64
C ALA A 13 -30.48 8.48 -12.98
N SER A 14 -30.06 7.51 -13.79
CA SER A 14 -29.22 6.40 -13.35
C SER A 14 -27.80 6.91 -13.07
N ALA A 15 -27.61 7.60 -11.94
CA ALA A 15 -26.29 7.85 -11.39
C ALA A 15 -25.85 6.61 -10.60
N ALA A 16 -25.33 5.60 -11.32
CA ALA A 16 -24.58 4.53 -10.68
C ALA A 16 -23.30 5.17 -10.09
N PRO A 17 -22.96 4.92 -8.81
CA PRO A 17 -21.69 5.37 -8.28
C PRO A 17 -20.58 4.56 -8.96
N ALA A 18 -19.91 5.16 -9.93
CA ALA A 18 -18.62 4.68 -10.44
C ALA A 18 -17.51 5.04 -9.43
N SER A 19 -17.70 4.67 -8.17
CA SER A 19 -16.57 4.45 -7.27
C SER A 19 -16.20 2.99 -7.43
N ALA A 20 -15.53 2.70 -8.55
CA ALA A 20 -14.74 1.50 -8.67
C ALA A 20 -13.82 1.50 -7.44
N LEU A 21 -14.18 0.66 -6.48
CA LEU A 21 -13.29 0.21 -5.43
C LEU A 21 -11.95 -0.03 -6.13
N ALA A 22 -10.95 0.75 -5.77
CA ALA A 22 -9.57 0.36 -5.95
C ALA A 22 -9.36 -0.87 -5.07
N GLN A 23 -9.93 -2.00 -5.49
CA GLN A 23 -9.64 -3.32 -4.99
C GLN A 23 -8.24 -3.59 -5.50
N ALA A 24 -7.26 -3.12 -4.72
CA ALA A 24 -5.96 -3.74 -4.65
C ALA A 24 -6.21 -5.26 -4.65
N ALA A 25 -5.69 -5.94 -5.68
CA ALA A 25 -5.88 -7.36 -5.88
C ALA A 25 -5.67 -8.11 -4.56
N PRO A 26 -6.42 -9.20 -4.29
CA PRO A 26 -6.35 -9.89 -3.02
C PRO A 26 -4.90 -10.34 -2.78
N ALA A 27 -4.28 -9.72 -1.78
CA ALA A 27 -2.96 -10.02 -1.23
C ALA A 27 -2.98 -11.36 -0.49
N GLY A 28 -3.41 -12.43 -1.16
CA GLY A 28 -3.16 -13.78 -0.69
C GLY A 28 -1.66 -14.02 -0.70
N GLU A 29 -1.04 -14.09 0.48
CA GLU A 29 0.29 -14.67 0.74
C GLU A 29 1.56 -13.79 0.66
N CYS A 30 1.51 -12.47 0.87
CA CYS A 30 2.78 -11.79 1.19
C CYS A 30 3.34 -12.40 2.48
N ALA A 31 4.54 -13.01 2.40
CA ALA A 31 5.22 -13.50 3.59
C ALA A 31 5.65 -12.31 4.47
N VAL A 32 6.09 -11.23 3.83
CA VAL A 32 6.30 -9.90 4.41
C VAL A 32 5.66 -8.85 3.51
N SER A 33 4.91 -7.91 4.06
CA SER A 33 4.44 -6.71 3.37
C SER A 33 5.18 -5.49 3.90
N VAL A 34 5.58 -4.58 3.00
CA VAL A 34 6.12 -3.27 3.37
C VAL A 34 5.31 -2.20 2.67
N ARG A 35 4.53 -1.42 3.43
CA ARG A 35 3.62 -0.41 2.90
C ARG A 35 4.19 0.98 3.16
N PHE A 36 4.40 1.73 2.08
CA PHE A 36 4.80 3.13 2.07
C PHE A 36 3.58 3.97 1.74
N GLY A 37 3.12 4.78 2.69
CA GLY A 37 2.05 5.75 2.48
C GLY A 37 2.58 7.18 2.51
N SER A 38 1.68 8.12 2.27
CA SER A 38 1.96 9.55 2.27
C SER A 38 0.90 10.34 3.04
N TYR A 39 1.28 11.52 3.51
CA TYR A 39 0.40 12.54 4.10
C TYR A 39 0.52 13.85 3.33
N ALA A 40 0.24 13.83 2.02
CA ALA A 40 0.34 15.00 1.14
C ALA A 40 1.77 15.55 0.92
N MET A 41 2.80 14.71 1.11
CA MET A 41 4.21 15.12 1.00
C MET A 41 5.09 14.14 0.20
N GLY A 42 4.47 13.13 -0.42
CA GLY A 42 5.16 11.98 -0.99
C GLY A 42 5.56 10.93 0.04
N ILE A 43 5.81 9.71 -0.45
CA ILE A 43 6.44 8.67 0.37
C ILE A 43 7.87 9.05 0.77
N ASP A 44 8.42 8.31 1.73
CA ASP A 44 9.86 8.35 1.99
C ASP A 44 10.62 7.58 0.91
N GLY A 45 10.98 8.27 -0.18
CA GLY A 45 11.71 7.71 -1.32
C GLY A 45 13.06 7.06 -0.94
N PRO A 46 13.93 7.72 -0.14
CA PRO A 46 15.17 7.11 0.32
C PRO A 46 14.96 5.81 1.12
N ALA A 47 13.94 5.74 1.98
CA ALA A 47 13.61 4.50 2.69
C ALA A 47 13.08 3.42 1.73
N PHE A 48 12.25 3.80 0.75
CA PHE A 48 11.74 2.89 -0.27
C PHE A 48 12.87 2.20 -1.05
N GLU A 49 13.80 2.99 -1.61
CA GLU A 49 14.93 2.44 -2.38
C GLU A 49 15.87 1.59 -1.52
N ARG A 50 16.09 1.99 -0.26
CA ARG A 50 16.89 1.19 0.68
C ARG A 50 16.28 -0.17 0.95
N VAL A 51 14.96 -0.23 1.18
CA VAL A 51 14.25 -1.50 1.39
C VAL A 51 14.25 -2.34 0.11
N ARG A 52 14.01 -1.73 -1.05
CA ARG A 52 14.05 -2.41 -2.35
C ARG A 52 15.43 -3.02 -2.63
N ALA A 53 16.50 -2.27 -2.41
CA ALA A 53 17.87 -2.75 -2.55
C ALA A 53 18.21 -3.88 -1.56
N LEU A 54 17.72 -3.79 -0.31
CA LEU A 54 17.88 -4.85 0.69
C LEU A 54 17.20 -6.14 0.23
N LEU A 55 15.94 -6.06 -0.23
CA LEU A 55 15.16 -7.21 -0.67
C LEU A 55 15.75 -7.85 -1.93
N ALA A 56 16.24 -7.06 -2.88
CA ALA A 56 16.86 -7.55 -4.11
C ALA A 56 18.13 -8.38 -3.86
N ARG A 57 18.83 -8.14 -2.75
CA ARG A 57 20.08 -8.83 -2.39
C ARG A 57 19.90 -9.95 -1.36
N ASP A 58 18.72 -10.09 -0.75
CA ASP A 58 18.49 -11.08 0.30
C ASP A 58 18.19 -12.46 -0.29
N ARG A 59 19.01 -13.45 0.10
CA ARG A 59 18.90 -14.82 -0.44
C ARG A 59 17.61 -15.56 -0.06
N GLY A 60 16.88 -15.11 0.95
CA GLY A 60 15.59 -15.70 1.34
C GLY A 60 14.40 -15.11 0.60
N VAL A 61 14.60 -14.07 -0.22
CA VAL A 61 13.56 -13.53 -1.09
C VAL A 61 13.45 -14.43 -2.33
N ARG A 62 12.21 -14.81 -2.66
CA ARG A 62 11.86 -15.51 -3.89
C ARG A 62 11.41 -14.52 -4.96
N ALA A 63 10.55 -13.59 -4.58
CA ALA A 63 10.01 -12.55 -5.45
C ALA A 63 9.57 -11.35 -4.62
N VAL A 64 9.54 -10.17 -5.25
CA VAL A 64 8.93 -8.96 -4.71
C VAL A 64 7.99 -8.42 -5.77
N ASP A 65 6.71 -8.30 -5.45
CA ASP A 65 5.76 -7.58 -6.28
C ASP A 65 5.58 -6.16 -5.72
N GLU A 66 5.58 -5.18 -6.61
CA GLU A 66 5.41 -3.78 -6.27
C GLU A 66 4.02 -3.31 -6.69
N GLN A 67 3.20 -2.91 -5.71
CA GLN A 67 1.82 -2.53 -5.91
C GLN A 67 1.63 -1.04 -5.60
N HIS A 68 1.51 -0.23 -6.65
CA HIS A 68 1.20 1.20 -6.55
C HIS A 68 -0.29 1.40 -6.34
N TRP A 69 -0.66 2.29 -5.42
CA TRP A 69 -2.08 2.51 -5.07
C TRP A 69 -2.46 3.98 -4.83
N GLY A 70 -1.51 4.91 -4.89
CA GLY A 70 -1.79 6.34 -4.73
C GLY A 70 -1.06 7.22 -5.76
N ARG A 71 -1.22 8.54 -5.64
CA ARG A 71 -0.68 9.52 -6.60
C ARG A 71 0.66 10.12 -6.18
N GLU A 72 1.08 9.87 -4.95
CA GLU A 72 2.26 10.46 -4.29
C GLU A 72 3.39 9.44 -4.14
N GLY A 73 3.31 8.36 -4.92
CA GLY A 73 4.25 7.23 -4.89
C GLY A 73 3.87 6.15 -3.88
N GLU A 74 2.65 6.16 -3.33
CA GLU A 74 2.24 5.18 -2.33
C GLU A 74 2.24 3.77 -2.89
N THR A 75 3.00 2.91 -2.21
CA THR A 75 3.42 1.63 -2.76
C THR A 75 3.46 0.57 -1.66
N THR A 76 3.04 -0.65 -2.00
CA THR A 76 3.24 -1.82 -1.15
C THR A 76 4.20 -2.79 -1.83
N LEU A 77 5.27 -3.16 -1.14
CA LEU A 77 6.15 -4.25 -1.53
C LEU A 77 5.62 -5.56 -0.91
N CYS A 78 5.12 -6.46 -1.75
CA CYS A 78 4.69 -7.80 -1.36
C CYS A 78 5.85 -8.78 -1.56
N VAL A 79 6.44 -9.24 -0.46
CA VAL A 79 7.61 -10.12 -0.48
C VAL A 79 7.17 -11.57 -0.33
N ARG A 80 7.51 -12.40 -1.32
CA ARG A 80 7.42 -13.86 -1.22
C ARG A 80 8.77 -14.41 -0.78
N THR A 81 8.78 -15.26 0.24
CA THR A 81 10.01 -15.89 0.73
C THR A 81 10.21 -17.29 0.16
N ARG A 82 11.46 -17.77 0.20
CA ARG A 82 11.80 -19.15 -0.19
C ARG A 82 11.40 -20.16 0.87
N ARG A 83 11.49 -19.79 2.15
CA ARG A 83 11.12 -20.63 3.30
C ARG A 83 10.24 -19.85 4.27
N ALA A 84 9.45 -20.57 5.07
CA ALA A 84 8.61 -19.97 6.10
C ALA A 84 9.43 -19.17 7.14
N GLY A 85 10.59 -19.67 7.54
CA GLY A 85 11.46 -19.01 8.52
C GLY A 85 12.10 -17.70 8.05
N ASP A 86 12.17 -17.46 6.74
CA ASP A 86 12.78 -16.23 6.20
C ASP A 86 11.94 -14.98 6.51
N ALA A 87 10.62 -15.11 6.68
CA ALA A 87 9.72 -13.99 6.89
C ALA A 87 10.06 -13.20 8.17
N ARG A 88 10.32 -13.91 9.28
CA ARG A 88 10.70 -13.28 10.56
C ARG A 88 12.08 -12.62 10.49
N ARG A 89 13.05 -13.24 9.80
CA ARG A 89 14.37 -12.63 9.56
C ARG A 89 14.23 -11.33 8.76
N LEU A 90 13.51 -11.40 7.64
CA LEU A 90 13.29 -10.25 6.76
C LEU A 90 12.55 -9.12 7.47
N PHE A 91 11.52 -9.42 8.26
CA PHE A 91 10.84 -8.44 9.10
C PHE A 91 11.82 -7.65 9.97
N GLY A 92 12.72 -8.33 10.68
CA GLY A 92 13.74 -7.69 11.50
C GLY A 92 14.72 -6.83 10.68
N ARG A 93 15.18 -7.34 9.53
CA ARG A 93 16.11 -6.62 8.64
C ARG A 93 15.48 -5.37 8.03
N VAL A 94 14.24 -5.47 7.54
CA VAL A 94 13.50 -4.34 6.97
C VAL A 94 13.27 -3.30 8.06
N LYS A 95 12.74 -3.69 9.23
CA LYS A 95 12.57 -2.79 10.38
C LYS A 95 13.86 -2.03 10.72
N ALA A 96 14.99 -2.72 10.76
CA ALA A 96 16.29 -2.11 11.07
C ALA A 96 16.81 -1.16 9.97
N ALA A 97 16.34 -1.31 8.74
CA ALA A 97 16.71 -0.43 7.62
C ALA A 97 15.88 0.86 7.58
N LEU A 98 14.73 0.92 8.27
CA LEU A 98 13.86 2.08 8.26
C LEU A 98 14.47 3.26 9.03
N PRO A 99 14.26 4.51 8.57
CA PRO A 99 14.72 5.68 9.29
C PRO A 99 13.95 5.86 10.60
N ALA A 100 14.56 6.53 11.58
CA ALA A 100 13.88 6.88 12.83
C ALA A 100 12.77 7.93 12.65
N LYS A 101 12.85 8.72 11.56
CA LYS A 101 12.00 9.87 11.27
C LYS A 101 11.60 9.90 9.77
N PRO A 102 10.85 8.91 9.28
CA PRO A 102 10.41 8.85 7.90
C PRO A 102 9.50 10.03 7.53
N ARG A 103 9.54 10.47 6.27
CA ARG A 103 8.66 11.52 5.73
C ARG A 103 7.19 11.12 5.74
N GLY A 104 6.90 9.85 5.46
CA GLY A 104 5.55 9.29 5.42
C GLY A 104 5.41 8.03 6.28
N PRO A 105 4.19 7.52 6.48
CA PRO A 105 3.98 6.30 7.24
C PRO A 105 4.59 5.10 6.51
N ILE A 106 5.34 4.28 7.25
CA ILE A 106 5.89 3.01 6.76
C ILE A 106 5.43 1.90 7.70
N THR A 107 4.78 0.88 7.17
CA THR A 107 4.34 -0.29 7.91
C THR A 107 5.01 -1.54 7.37
N VAL A 108 5.50 -2.42 8.26
CA VAL A 108 6.02 -3.74 7.93
C VAL A 108 5.15 -4.77 8.61
N GLU A 109 4.64 -5.75 7.87
CA GLU A 109 3.87 -6.85 8.45
C GLU A 109 4.35 -8.20 7.92
N THR A 110 4.08 -9.26 8.67
CA THR A 110 4.26 -10.63 8.21
C THR A 110 2.93 -11.36 8.24
N ARG A 111 2.77 -12.39 7.40
CA ARG A 111 1.62 -13.30 7.46
C ARG A 111 1.43 -13.93 8.85
N GLY A 112 2.52 -14.09 9.61
CA GLY A 112 2.52 -14.63 10.98
C GLY A 112 2.09 -13.64 12.07
N GLY A 113 1.60 -12.45 11.71
CA GLY A 113 1.03 -11.49 12.66
C GLY A 113 2.03 -10.49 13.28
N LEU A 114 3.32 -10.59 12.96
CA LEU A 114 4.25 -9.52 13.35
C LEU A 114 3.93 -8.24 12.57
N ARG A 115 3.83 -7.12 13.28
CA ARG A 115 3.60 -5.79 12.72
C ARG A 115 4.55 -4.77 13.35
N PHE A 116 5.04 -3.85 12.54
CA PHE A 116 5.80 -2.69 12.96
C PHE A 116 5.35 -1.48 12.14
N GLU A 117 5.13 -0.35 12.82
CA GLU A 117 4.92 0.93 12.17
C GLU A 117 6.08 1.85 12.55
N ALA A 118 6.74 2.44 11.56
CA ALA A 118 7.84 3.35 11.79
C ALA A 118 7.32 4.60 12.56
N PRO A 119 8.10 5.13 13.52
CA PRO A 119 7.70 6.31 14.28
C PRO A 119 7.37 7.45 13.33
N ARG A 120 6.21 8.09 13.49
CA ARG A 120 5.87 9.26 12.67
C ARG A 120 6.79 10.42 13.06
N GLN A 121 7.23 11.20 12.07
CA GLN A 121 7.70 12.55 12.36
C GLN A 121 6.56 13.33 12.98
N ARG A 122 6.63 13.56 14.29
CA ARG A 122 5.77 14.51 14.97
C ARG A 122 6.48 15.85 14.84
N ASN A 123 5.94 16.74 14.02
CA ASN A 123 6.38 18.13 14.02
C ASN A 123 6.07 18.67 15.43
N GLY A 124 7.12 18.95 16.20
CA GLY A 124 7.04 19.68 17.45
C GLY A 124 7.01 21.18 17.18
#